data_AF-A0A961MIS7-F1
#
_entry.id   AF-A0A961MIS7-F1
#
_cell.length_a   1.000
_cell.length_b   1.000
_cell.length_c   1.000
_cell.angle_alpha   90.00
_cell.angle_beta   90.00
_cell.angle_gamma   90.00
#
_symmetry.space_group_name_H-M   'P 1'
#
loop_
_entity.id
_entity.type
_entity.pdbx_description
1 polymer ?
#
loop_
_entity_poly.entity_id
_entity_poly.type
_entity_poly.pdbx_seq_one_letter_code
_entity_poly.pdbx_strand_id
1 'polypeptide(L)'
;MIKTVISLSRIQKDAIFLTVDLALVPISMILALSLQFSSLDLLPLFVDNWPFIPLLMVAAAALSLILGLRRVQLKEYDLGSVVRSAVLASLLAVCSAALDSLGDSAFPVALHFIFALVYFALYFLARLAMYQILMSIYRRSRAVTRVAIYGAGRTGMSLASALKGQSDIMACAFLDDNATLRGLNVVGLPVYSGVHIDRVKALYKLDRVILAMPSLSVHKQTYLSKRLEGLGLEVQTLPAFAQLIGGEALLDKLLPAGPGALLSRDPLHDAMNSGCSEYRGANVLISGAGGSIGLELCRQMIRCRPARLVLFELSELALYNAEAEMRVLAGQAGVEIVPVLGSITDGILVGDVLAQYGIEVVLHAAAYKHVPLVEANPRVGLSNNALGTAVLAQKAREAQVRRFVLVSSDKAVRPGNIMGASKRLAELIVQDLATRSNGTIFSIVRFGNVLGSSGSVIPLFQEQIAR
;
A
#
# COMPACT_ATOMS: atom_id res chain seq x y z
N MET A 1 27.24 -16.41 -12.99
CA MET A 1 26.26 -17.31 -12.34
C MET A 1 24.82 -16.89 -12.62
N ILE A 2 24.34 -15.69 -12.27
CA ILE A 2 22.92 -15.33 -12.47
C ILE A 2 22.51 -15.24 -13.93
N LYS A 3 23.27 -14.50 -14.75
CA LYS A 3 23.03 -14.46 -16.21
C LYS A 3 22.97 -15.87 -16.78
N THR A 4 23.85 -16.75 -16.32
CA THR A 4 23.88 -18.17 -16.67
C THR A 4 22.59 -18.89 -16.27
N VAL A 5 22.17 -18.81 -15.00
CA VAL A 5 20.94 -19.48 -14.47
C VAL A 5 19.65 -18.92 -15.10
N ILE A 6 19.59 -17.62 -15.35
CA ILE A 6 18.45 -16.96 -16.04
C ILE A 6 18.44 -17.34 -17.52
N SER A 7 19.61 -17.43 -18.18
CA SER A 7 19.74 -17.82 -19.58
C SER A 7 19.47 -19.29 -19.87
N LEU A 8 19.37 -20.13 -18.84
CA LEU A 8 19.04 -21.55 -19.03
C LEU A 8 17.62 -21.66 -19.61
N SER A 9 17.54 -22.29 -20.78
CA SER A 9 16.27 -22.69 -21.40
C SER A 9 15.51 -23.65 -20.49
N ARG A 10 14.20 -23.76 -20.71
CA ARG A 10 13.34 -24.68 -19.94
C ARG A 10 13.84 -26.13 -20.04
N ILE A 11 14.32 -26.54 -21.21
CA ILE A 11 14.88 -27.87 -21.47
C ILE A 11 16.14 -28.10 -20.62
N GLN A 12 17.02 -27.11 -20.50
CA GLN A 12 18.23 -27.22 -19.66
C GLN A 12 17.88 -27.30 -18.17
N LYS A 13 16.88 -26.55 -17.70
CA LYS A 13 16.41 -26.63 -16.31
C LYS A 13 15.81 -28.00 -16.01
N ASP A 14 14.97 -28.52 -16.92
CA ASP A 14 14.36 -29.84 -16.79
C ASP A 14 15.43 -30.96 -16.79
N ALA A 15 16.47 -30.83 -17.62
CA ALA A 15 17.60 -31.76 -17.65
C ALA A 15 18.41 -31.74 -16.33
N ILE A 16 18.65 -30.56 -15.75
CA ILE A 16 19.34 -30.44 -14.45
C ILE A 16 18.53 -31.13 -13.36
N PHE A 17 17.21 -30.86 -13.28
CA PHE A 17 16.36 -31.50 -12.28
C PHE A 17 16.32 -33.02 -12.44
N LEU A 18 16.15 -33.50 -13.67
CA LEU A 18 16.17 -34.95 -13.94
C LEU A 18 17.51 -35.57 -13.55
N THR A 19 18.63 -34.92 -13.86
CA THR A 19 19.97 -35.44 -13.54
C THR A 19 20.17 -35.55 -12.03
N VAL A 20 19.74 -34.54 -11.27
CA VAL A 20 19.80 -34.59 -9.80
C VAL A 20 18.91 -35.72 -9.26
N ASP A 21 17.66 -35.81 -9.74
CA ASP A 21 16.70 -36.82 -9.28
C ASP A 21 17.17 -38.25 -9.54
N LEU A 22 17.85 -38.47 -10.68
CA LEU A 22 18.44 -39.75 -11.06
C LEU A 22 19.71 -40.07 -10.27
N ALA A 23 20.56 -39.08 -10.01
CA ALA A 23 21.77 -39.27 -9.20
C ALA A 23 21.45 -39.64 -7.75
N LEU A 24 20.29 -39.24 -7.23
CA LEU A 24 19.85 -39.63 -5.88
C LEU A 24 19.50 -41.11 -5.76
N VAL A 25 19.06 -41.78 -6.83
CA VAL A 25 18.68 -43.22 -6.80
C VAL A 25 19.84 -44.12 -6.33
N PRO A 26 21.04 -44.11 -6.96
CA PRO A 26 22.15 -44.94 -6.50
C PRO A 26 22.62 -44.54 -5.09
N ILE A 27 22.64 -43.23 -4.77
CA ILE A 27 23.05 -42.73 -3.45
C ILE A 27 22.11 -43.27 -2.36
N SER A 28 20.80 -43.18 -2.59
CA SER A 28 19.79 -43.69 -1.66
C SER A 28 19.86 -45.19 -1.50
N MET A 29 20.13 -45.94 -2.58
CA MET A 29 20.27 -47.40 -2.52
C MET A 29 21.51 -47.83 -1.74
N ILE A 30 22.66 -47.20 -1.98
CA ILE A 30 23.90 -47.44 -1.23
C ILE A 30 23.69 -47.15 0.26
N LEU A 31 23.04 -46.02 0.58
CA LEU A 31 22.74 -45.66 1.96
C LEU A 31 21.77 -46.66 2.60
N ALA A 32 20.71 -47.06 1.92
CA ALA A 32 19.76 -48.05 2.42
C ALA A 32 20.43 -49.40 2.71
N LEU A 33 21.28 -49.87 1.79
CA LEU A 33 22.08 -51.09 1.99
C LEU A 33 23.06 -50.94 3.16
N SER A 34 23.74 -49.81 3.29
CA SER A 34 24.68 -49.57 4.41
C SER A 34 24.00 -49.47 5.78
N LEU A 35 22.72 -49.07 5.83
CA LEU A 35 21.94 -49.01 7.06
C LEU A 35 21.41 -50.39 7.48
N GLN A 36 21.28 -51.32 6.52
CA GLN A 36 20.69 -52.63 6.76
C GLN A 36 21.72 -53.76 6.87
N PHE A 37 22.83 -53.66 6.15
CA PHE A 37 23.87 -54.68 6.08
C PHE A 37 25.22 -54.15 6.61
N SER A 38 26.00 -55.03 7.24
CA SER A 38 27.38 -54.74 7.64
C SER A 38 28.29 -54.47 6.42
N SER A 39 29.28 -53.58 6.58
CA SER A 39 30.12 -53.05 5.49
C SER A 39 30.88 -54.09 4.65
N LEU A 40 31.00 -55.34 5.10
CA LEU A 40 31.78 -56.40 4.44
C LEU A 40 31.03 -57.12 3.31
N ASP A 41 29.69 -57.01 3.24
CA ASP A 41 28.86 -57.78 2.28
C ASP A 41 28.36 -56.96 1.07
N LEU A 42 28.69 -55.66 1.01
CA LEU A 42 28.09 -54.74 0.03
C LEU A 42 28.60 -54.95 -1.41
N LEU A 43 29.90 -55.20 -1.60
CA LEU A 43 30.50 -55.28 -2.93
C LEU A 43 29.98 -56.47 -3.78
N PRO A 44 29.88 -57.71 -3.24
CA PRO A 44 29.30 -58.83 -3.98
C PRO A 44 27.84 -58.57 -4.38
N LEU A 45 27.03 -58.04 -3.46
CA LEU A 45 25.62 -57.71 -3.71
C LEU A 45 25.44 -56.73 -4.89
N PHE A 46 26.34 -55.74 -5.04
CA PHE A 46 26.31 -54.81 -6.17
C PHE A 46 26.74 -55.43 -7.50
N VAL A 47 27.74 -56.31 -7.48
CA VAL A 47 28.26 -56.95 -8.70
C VAL A 47 27.25 -57.95 -9.26
N ASP A 48 26.65 -58.74 -8.38
CA ASP A 48 25.66 -59.76 -8.78
C ASP A 48 24.35 -59.14 -9.27
N ASN A 49 24.01 -57.94 -8.78
CA ASN A 49 22.77 -57.22 -9.11
C ASN A 49 23.01 -55.91 -9.86
N TRP A 50 24.11 -55.81 -10.61
CA TRP A 50 24.48 -54.58 -11.32
C TRP A 50 23.38 -53.97 -12.23
N PRO A 51 22.46 -54.73 -12.87
CA PRO A 51 21.39 -54.15 -13.69
C PRO A 51 20.29 -53.45 -12.88
N PHE A 52 20.21 -53.73 -11.57
CA PHE A 52 19.14 -53.26 -10.70
C PHE A 52 19.09 -51.74 -10.60
N ILE A 53 20.24 -51.10 -10.41
CA ILE A 53 20.32 -49.63 -10.25
C ILE A 53 19.98 -48.90 -11.56
N PRO A 54 20.57 -49.23 -12.74
CA PRO A 54 20.17 -48.61 -14.00
C PRO A 54 18.68 -48.76 -14.30
N LEU A 55 18.09 -49.93 -14.04
CA LEU A 55 16.67 -50.16 -14.29
C LEU A 55 15.78 -49.34 -13.36
N LEU A 56 16.18 -49.21 -12.08
CA LEU A 56 15.50 -48.35 -11.12
C LEU A 56 15.65 -46.86 -11.47
N MET A 57 16.78 -46.44 -12.03
CA MET A 57 16.97 -45.09 -12.58
C MET A 57 16.04 -44.82 -13.78
N VAL A 58 15.86 -45.81 -14.67
CA VAL A 58 14.87 -45.69 -15.77
C VAL A 58 13.45 -45.54 -15.21
N ALA A 59 13.09 -46.34 -14.20
CA ALA A 59 11.80 -46.20 -13.51
C ALA A 59 11.65 -44.81 -12.85
N ALA A 60 12.69 -44.30 -12.21
CA ALA A 60 12.70 -42.96 -11.62
C ALA A 60 12.52 -41.85 -12.67
N ALA A 61 13.17 -41.97 -13.83
CA ALA A 61 12.99 -41.04 -14.94
C ALA A 61 11.53 -41.05 -15.41
N ALA A 62 10.98 -42.24 -15.68
CA ALA A 62 9.60 -42.42 -16.16
C ALA A 62 8.56 -41.89 -15.16
N LEU A 63 8.70 -42.22 -13.88
CA LEU A 63 7.79 -41.75 -12.83
C LEU A 63 7.91 -40.23 -12.62
N SER A 64 9.12 -39.67 -12.66
CA SER A 64 9.35 -38.22 -12.58
C SER A 64 8.76 -37.48 -13.80
N LEU A 65 8.78 -38.11 -14.98
CA LEU A 65 8.09 -37.63 -16.19
C LEU A 65 6.57 -37.57 -15.99
N ILE A 66 5.97 -38.67 -15.50
CA ILE A 66 4.52 -38.81 -15.32
C ILE A 66 4.00 -37.88 -14.22
N LEU A 67 4.69 -37.81 -13.07
CA LEU A 67 4.28 -36.99 -11.92
C LEU A 67 4.55 -35.49 -12.13
N GLY A 68 5.24 -35.11 -13.20
CA GLY A 68 5.48 -33.72 -13.57
C GLY A 68 6.36 -32.93 -12.58
N LEU A 69 7.11 -33.62 -11.70
CA LEU A 69 7.90 -33.01 -10.62
C LEU A 69 8.98 -32.05 -11.12
N ARG A 70 9.49 -32.26 -12.34
CA ARG A 70 10.48 -31.38 -12.99
C ARG A 70 9.91 -30.04 -13.43
N ARG A 71 8.59 -29.94 -13.62
CA ARG A 71 7.90 -28.71 -14.03
C ARG A 71 7.56 -27.81 -12.84
N VAL A 72 7.72 -28.30 -11.61
CA VAL A 72 7.47 -27.53 -10.39
C VAL A 72 8.57 -26.49 -10.22
N GLN A 73 8.20 -25.23 -10.12
CA GLN A 73 9.16 -24.17 -9.84
C GLN A 73 9.66 -24.27 -8.39
N LEU A 74 10.97 -24.11 -8.17
CA LEU A 74 11.55 -24.15 -6.82
C LEU A 74 10.91 -23.13 -5.86
N LYS A 75 10.41 -22.00 -6.37
CA LYS A 75 9.71 -20.97 -5.58
C LYS A 75 8.29 -21.37 -5.14
N GLU A 76 7.70 -22.34 -5.83
CA GLU A 76 6.31 -22.80 -5.64
C GLU A 76 6.28 -24.21 -5.03
N TYR A 77 7.39 -24.65 -4.41
CA TYR A 77 7.47 -25.95 -3.77
C TYR A 77 6.57 -25.97 -2.52
N ASP A 78 5.31 -26.32 -2.74
CA ASP A 78 4.22 -26.32 -1.78
C ASP A 78 3.95 -27.72 -1.20
N LEU A 79 2.93 -27.82 -0.35
CA LEU A 79 2.53 -29.09 0.25
C LEU A 79 2.17 -30.14 -0.81
N GLY A 80 1.55 -29.73 -1.93
CA GLY A 80 1.22 -30.63 -3.04
C GLY A 80 2.46 -31.24 -3.68
N SER A 81 3.53 -30.44 -3.81
CA SER A 81 4.83 -30.88 -4.34
C SER A 81 5.55 -31.85 -3.40
N VAL A 82 5.43 -31.65 -2.09
CA VAL A 82 5.91 -32.60 -1.07
C VAL A 82 5.18 -33.95 -1.20
N VAL A 83 3.85 -33.93 -1.33
CA VAL A 83 3.04 -35.15 -1.49
C VAL A 83 3.42 -35.91 -2.76
N ARG A 84 3.58 -35.23 -3.90
CA ARG A 84 4.01 -35.87 -5.16
C ARG A 84 5.40 -36.51 -5.03
N SER A 85 6.29 -35.92 -4.24
CA SER A 85 7.64 -36.45 -4.00
C SER A 85 7.60 -37.69 -3.10
N ALA A 86 6.69 -37.72 -2.11
CA ALA A 86 6.43 -38.91 -1.31
C ALA A 86 5.84 -40.04 -2.19
N VAL A 87 4.88 -39.71 -3.06
CA VAL A 87 4.31 -40.68 -4.02
C VAL A 87 5.39 -41.25 -4.95
N LEU A 88 6.29 -40.41 -5.47
CA LEU A 88 7.43 -40.88 -6.27
C LEU A 88 8.29 -41.88 -5.48
N ALA A 89 8.66 -41.55 -4.24
CA ALA A 89 9.48 -42.43 -3.40
C ALA A 89 8.78 -43.77 -3.11
N SER A 90 7.48 -43.74 -2.82
CA SER A 90 6.68 -44.95 -2.59
C SER A 90 6.56 -45.82 -3.86
N LEU A 91 6.29 -45.20 -5.01
CA LEU A 91 6.24 -45.93 -6.29
C LEU A 91 7.60 -46.52 -6.66
N LEU A 92 8.70 -45.81 -6.37
CA LEU A 92 10.05 -46.33 -6.56
C LEU A 92 10.36 -47.51 -5.64
N ALA A 93 9.85 -47.53 -4.42
CA ALA A 93 9.96 -48.68 -3.54
C ALA A 93 9.19 -49.89 -4.09
N VAL A 94 7.99 -49.68 -4.62
CA VAL A 94 7.22 -50.74 -5.30
C VAL A 94 7.95 -51.25 -6.53
N CYS A 95 8.51 -50.36 -7.37
CA CYS A 95 9.35 -50.77 -8.50
C CYS A 95 10.58 -51.55 -8.02
N SER A 96 11.25 -51.10 -6.96
CA SER A 96 12.40 -51.78 -6.39
C SER A 96 12.06 -53.20 -5.91
N ALA A 97 10.94 -53.37 -5.22
CA ALA A 97 10.46 -54.68 -4.78
C ALA A 97 10.02 -55.57 -5.96
N ALA A 98 9.37 -55.01 -6.98
CA ALA A 98 8.99 -55.74 -8.17
C ALA A 98 10.21 -56.21 -8.97
N LEU A 99 11.21 -55.34 -9.13
CA LEU A 99 12.47 -55.70 -9.78
C LEU A 99 13.24 -56.76 -9.00
N ASP A 100 13.22 -56.68 -7.67
CA ASP A 100 13.83 -57.70 -6.82
C ASP A 100 13.11 -59.04 -6.95
N SER A 101 11.77 -59.05 -6.98
CA SER A 101 10.98 -60.28 -7.17
C SER A 101 11.12 -60.94 -8.54
N LEU A 102 11.51 -60.16 -9.55
CA LEU A 102 11.80 -60.64 -10.91
C LEU A 102 13.27 -61.10 -11.05
N GLY A 103 14.14 -60.67 -10.13
CA GLY A 103 15.51 -61.13 -10.00
C GLY A 103 15.66 -62.21 -8.92
N ASP A 104 16.86 -62.77 -8.79
CA ASP A 104 17.19 -63.75 -7.74
C ASP A 104 17.89 -63.08 -6.52
N SER A 105 17.77 -61.75 -6.35
CA SER A 105 18.52 -60.99 -5.34
C SER A 105 18.05 -61.18 -3.90
N ALA A 106 16.82 -61.63 -3.69
CA ALA A 106 16.23 -61.95 -2.39
C ALA A 106 16.47 -60.87 -1.30
N PHE A 107 16.29 -59.58 -1.62
CA PHE A 107 16.45 -58.52 -0.64
C PHE A 107 15.33 -58.57 0.42
N PRO A 108 15.61 -58.27 1.71
CA PRO A 108 14.55 -58.19 2.71
C PRO A 108 13.61 -57.02 2.41
N VAL A 109 12.30 -57.20 2.63
CA VAL A 109 11.27 -56.17 2.38
C VAL A 109 11.59 -54.82 3.04
N ALA A 110 12.27 -54.85 4.19
CA ALA A 110 12.73 -53.66 4.89
C ALA A 110 13.65 -52.76 4.03
N LEU A 111 14.42 -53.32 3.10
CA LEU A 111 15.34 -52.58 2.23
C LEU A 111 14.59 -51.57 1.37
N HIS A 112 13.52 -52.01 0.70
CA HIS A 112 12.74 -51.16 -0.20
C HIS A 112 12.06 -50.02 0.56
N PHE A 113 11.62 -50.28 1.80
CA PHE A 113 11.03 -49.25 2.66
C PHE A 113 12.09 -48.23 3.13
N ILE A 114 13.25 -48.69 3.58
CA ILE A 114 14.38 -47.82 3.97
C ILE A 114 14.84 -46.99 2.76
N PHE A 115 14.96 -47.60 1.58
CA PHE A 115 15.27 -46.92 0.34
C PHE A 115 14.26 -45.80 0.03
N ALA A 116 12.96 -46.05 0.14
CA ALA A 116 11.93 -45.05 -0.06
C ALA A 116 12.11 -43.83 0.87
N LEU A 117 12.35 -44.11 2.16
CA LEU A 117 12.51 -43.08 3.18
C LEU A 117 13.77 -42.24 2.94
N VAL A 118 14.90 -42.89 2.64
CA VAL A 118 16.17 -42.22 2.34
C VAL A 118 16.07 -41.41 1.05
N TYR A 119 15.45 -41.96 -0.01
CA TYR A 119 15.23 -41.25 -1.26
C TYR A 119 14.35 -40.01 -1.06
N PHE A 120 13.24 -40.14 -0.34
CA PHE A 120 12.37 -39.01 -0.03
C PHE A 120 13.13 -37.92 0.75
N ALA A 121 13.88 -38.29 1.79
CA ALA A 121 14.64 -37.35 2.60
C ALA A 121 15.71 -36.61 1.77
N LEU A 122 16.49 -37.33 0.97
CA LEU A 122 17.51 -36.73 0.11
C LEU A 122 16.91 -35.86 -1.00
N TYR A 123 15.81 -36.29 -1.61
CA TYR A 123 15.10 -35.51 -2.61
C TYR A 123 14.60 -34.18 -2.03
N PHE A 124 13.98 -34.22 -0.85
CA PHE A 124 13.50 -33.03 -0.15
C PHE A 124 14.66 -32.09 0.20
N LEU A 125 15.75 -32.61 0.76
CA LEU A 125 16.95 -31.83 1.08
C LEU A 125 17.59 -31.21 -0.17
N ALA A 126 17.66 -31.95 -1.28
CA ALA A 126 18.19 -31.44 -2.54
C ALA A 126 17.33 -30.28 -3.09
N ARG A 127 16.01 -30.41 -3.05
CA ARG A 127 15.08 -29.33 -3.45
C ARG A 127 15.22 -28.09 -2.56
N LEU A 128 15.30 -28.28 -1.23
CA LEU A 128 15.51 -27.19 -0.28
C LEU A 128 16.85 -26.48 -0.50
N ALA A 129 17.93 -27.24 -0.70
CA ALA A 129 19.26 -26.70 -0.98
C ALA A 129 19.28 -25.91 -2.28
N MET A 130 18.70 -26.44 -3.36
CA MET A 130 18.58 -25.73 -4.64
C MET A 130 17.76 -24.44 -4.50
N TYR A 131 16.67 -24.44 -3.74
CA TYR A 131 15.90 -23.24 -3.46
C TYR A 131 16.73 -22.19 -2.70
N GLN A 132 17.46 -22.57 -1.65
CA GLN A 132 18.31 -21.66 -0.89
C GLN A 132 19.45 -21.08 -1.74
N ILE A 133 20.08 -21.92 -2.58
CA ILE A 133 21.10 -21.49 -3.54
C ILE A 133 20.50 -20.48 -4.52
N LEU A 134 19.34 -20.78 -5.10
CA LEU A 134 18.64 -19.90 -6.04
C LEU A 134 18.29 -18.55 -5.39
N MET A 135 17.80 -18.55 -4.16
CA MET A 135 17.46 -17.32 -3.43
C MET A 135 18.70 -16.52 -3.03
N SER A 136 19.80 -17.19 -2.64
CA SER A 136 21.09 -16.54 -2.37
C SER A 136 21.68 -15.88 -3.62
N ILE A 137 21.58 -16.58 -4.75
CA ILE A 137 21.93 -16.09 -6.08
C ILE A 137 21.09 -14.85 -6.40
N TYR A 138 19.75 -14.91 -6.30
CA TYR A 138 18.88 -13.75 -6.54
C TYR A 138 19.17 -12.57 -5.63
N ARG A 139 19.40 -12.80 -4.33
CA ARG A 139 19.73 -11.74 -3.35
C ARG A 139 21.01 -10.97 -3.68
N ARG A 140 21.97 -11.63 -4.34
CA ARG A 140 23.26 -11.02 -4.75
C ARG A 140 23.23 -10.43 -6.17
N SER A 141 22.11 -10.57 -6.89
CA SER A 141 21.95 -10.02 -8.24
C SER A 141 21.81 -8.52 -8.25
N ARG A 142 22.40 -7.87 -9.26
CA ARG A 142 21.98 -6.53 -9.72
C ARG A 142 20.94 -6.58 -10.86
N ALA A 143 20.66 -7.77 -11.41
CA ALA A 143 19.74 -7.96 -12.52
C ALA A 143 18.28 -8.21 -12.08
N VAL A 144 18.01 -8.24 -10.76
CA VAL A 144 16.67 -8.39 -10.20
C VAL A 144 16.37 -7.17 -9.37
N THR A 145 15.23 -6.54 -9.64
CA THR A 145 14.78 -5.35 -8.92
C THR A 145 14.14 -5.78 -7.61
N ARG A 146 14.74 -5.41 -6.48
CA ARG A 146 14.23 -5.75 -5.15
C ARG A 146 13.29 -4.66 -4.68
N VAL A 147 12.05 -5.06 -4.45
CA VAL A 147 10.96 -4.14 -4.13
C VAL A 147 10.43 -4.37 -2.72
N ALA A 148 10.16 -3.29 -2.01
CA ALA A 148 9.29 -3.31 -0.84
C ALA A 148 7.91 -2.78 -1.23
N ILE A 149 6.86 -3.31 -0.61
CA ILE A 149 5.48 -2.86 -0.83
C ILE A 149 5.05 -2.07 0.39
N TYR A 150 4.73 -0.79 0.21
CA TYR A 150 4.20 0.05 1.27
C TYR A 150 2.67 -0.06 1.27
N GLY A 151 2.12 -0.60 2.36
CA GLY A 151 0.74 -1.01 2.54
C GLY A 151 0.63 -2.54 2.53
N ALA A 152 0.45 -3.13 3.71
CA ALA A 152 0.21 -4.56 3.91
C ALA A 152 -1.30 -4.93 3.90
N GLY A 153 -2.15 -3.99 3.48
CA GLY A 153 -3.59 -4.22 3.27
C GLY A 153 -3.88 -5.09 2.03
N ARG A 154 -5.17 -5.22 1.68
CA ARG A 154 -5.63 -6.06 0.56
C ARG A 154 -4.90 -5.78 -0.75
N THR A 155 -4.80 -4.52 -1.16
CA THR A 155 -4.12 -4.11 -2.39
C THR A 155 -2.65 -4.54 -2.41
N GLY A 156 -1.93 -4.35 -1.30
CA GLY A 156 -0.53 -4.76 -1.20
C GLY A 156 -0.35 -6.28 -1.20
N MET A 157 -1.22 -7.02 -0.50
CA MET A 157 -1.22 -8.48 -0.52
C MET A 157 -1.46 -9.05 -1.93
N SER A 158 -2.44 -8.50 -2.65
CA SER A 158 -2.73 -8.87 -4.04
C SER A 158 -1.56 -8.57 -4.97
N LEU A 159 -0.91 -7.41 -4.81
CA LEU A 159 0.30 -7.07 -5.55
C LEU A 159 1.45 -8.04 -5.25
N ALA A 160 1.70 -8.36 -3.97
CA ALA A 160 2.75 -9.30 -3.59
C ALA A 160 2.52 -10.70 -4.20
N SER A 161 1.27 -11.16 -4.23
CA SER A 161 0.91 -12.42 -4.87
C SER A 161 1.20 -12.41 -6.37
N ALA A 162 0.84 -11.32 -7.05
CA ALA A 162 1.09 -11.16 -8.49
C ALA A 162 2.58 -11.09 -8.85
N LEU A 163 3.41 -10.52 -7.96
CA LEU A 163 4.85 -10.43 -8.15
C LEU A 163 5.58 -11.78 -7.97
N LYS A 164 4.98 -12.80 -7.34
CA LYS A 164 5.65 -14.10 -7.14
C LYS A 164 6.06 -14.78 -8.44
N GLY A 165 5.28 -14.60 -9.52
CA GLY A 165 5.53 -15.19 -10.83
C GLY A 165 6.56 -14.45 -11.69
N GLN A 166 6.98 -13.24 -11.29
CA GLN A 166 7.93 -12.42 -12.05
C GLN A 166 9.38 -12.81 -11.73
N SER A 167 10.21 -13.01 -12.77
CA SER A 167 11.61 -13.45 -12.61
C SER A 167 12.60 -12.29 -12.41
N ASP A 168 12.21 -11.10 -12.82
CA ASP A 168 12.96 -9.84 -12.84
C ASP A 168 12.66 -8.93 -11.63
N ILE A 169 11.57 -9.22 -10.89
CA ILE A 169 11.14 -8.46 -9.72
C ILE A 169 11.04 -9.37 -8.49
N MET A 170 11.60 -8.94 -7.36
CA MET A 170 11.56 -9.69 -6.11
C MET A 170 10.97 -8.83 -4.98
N ALA A 171 9.74 -9.18 -4.56
CA ALA A 171 9.14 -8.60 -3.36
C ALA A 171 9.86 -9.12 -2.10
N CYS A 172 10.40 -8.20 -1.29
CA CYS A 172 11.27 -8.54 -0.17
C CYS A 172 10.59 -8.36 1.20
N ALA A 173 9.74 -7.34 1.34
CA ALA A 173 9.08 -7.00 2.61
C ALA A 173 7.88 -6.08 2.39
N PHE A 174 7.00 -6.04 3.39
CA PHE A 174 5.97 -5.00 3.51
C PHE A 174 6.43 -3.88 4.46
N LEU A 175 5.93 -2.67 4.20
CA LEU A 175 6.00 -1.53 5.10
C LEU A 175 4.58 -1.12 5.44
N ASP A 176 4.21 -1.07 6.72
CA ASP A 176 2.89 -0.60 7.13
C ASP A 176 2.95 0.15 8.46
N ASP A 177 2.25 1.28 8.52
CA ASP A 177 2.18 2.11 9.72
C ASP A 177 1.09 1.63 10.69
N ASN A 178 0.23 0.67 10.30
CA ASN A 178 -0.71 0.02 11.19
C ASN A 178 0.01 -0.87 12.20
N ALA A 179 -0.11 -0.52 13.49
CA ALA A 179 0.55 -1.23 14.58
C ALA A 179 0.17 -2.71 14.67
N THR A 180 -1.04 -3.10 14.25
CA THR A 180 -1.52 -4.48 14.35
C THR A 180 -0.84 -5.43 13.36
N LEU A 181 -0.29 -4.90 12.26
CA LEU A 181 0.34 -5.70 11.21
C LEU A 181 1.86 -5.81 11.38
N ARG A 182 2.47 -4.99 12.23
CA ARG A 182 3.93 -4.92 12.42
C ARG A 182 4.46 -6.23 13.02
N GLY A 183 5.57 -6.72 12.47
CA GLY A 183 6.22 -7.95 12.96
C GLY A 183 5.53 -9.25 12.52
N LEU A 184 4.39 -9.17 11.84
CA LEU A 184 3.74 -10.32 11.24
C LEU A 184 4.39 -10.70 9.90
N ASN A 185 4.17 -11.94 9.47
CA ASN A 185 4.45 -12.39 8.12
C ASN A 185 3.15 -12.45 7.32
N VAL A 186 3.06 -11.67 6.26
CA VAL A 186 1.88 -11.55 5.39
C VAL A 186 2.24 -12.05 4.00
N VAL A 187 1.51 -13.05 3.48
CA VAL A 187 1.77 -13.69 2.16
C VAL A 187 3.20 -14.27 2.05
N GLY A 188 3.84 -14.54 3.19
CA GLY A 188 5.23 -15.03 3.29
C GLY A 188 6.30 -13.92 3.32
N LEU A 189 5.90 -12.65 3.46
CA LEU A 189 6.80 -11.50 3.57
C LEU A 189 6.67 -10.84 4.95
N PRO A 190 7.79 -10.46 5.60
CA PRO A 190 7.75 -9.77 6.88
C PRO A 190 7.22 -8.33 6.72
N VAL A 191 6.45 -7.87 7.71
CA VAL A 191 5.91 -6.51 7.77
C VAL A 191 6.73 -5.67 8.76
N TYR A 192 7.31 -4.58 8.27
CA TYR A 192 8.03 -3.59 9.06
C TYR A 192 7.26 -2.28 9.18
N SER A 193 7.59 -1.48 10.19
CA SER A 193 7.11 -0.09 10.28
C SER A 193 7.76 0.77 9.20
N GLY A 194 6.99 1.72 8.63
CA GLY A 194 7.51 2.70 7.67
C GLY A 194 8.59 3.62 8.24
N VAL A 195 8.72 3.70 9.56
CA VAL A 195 9.84 4.40 10.23
C VAL A 195 11.16 3.65 10.07
N HIS A 196 11.15 2.32 9.93
CA HIS A 196 12.36 1.50 9.86
C HIS A 196 12.87 1.27 8.42
N ILE A 197 12.38 2.03 7.45
CA ILE A 197 12.71 1.85 6.04
C ILE A 197 14.22 1.88 5.76
N ASP A 198 15.00 2.70 6.45
CA ASP A 198 16.46 2.74 6.31
C ASP A 198 17.13 1.40 6.64
N ARG A 199 16.67 0.77 7.74
CA ARG A 199 17.15 -0.55 8.16
C ARG A 199 16.73 -1.63 7.17
N VAL A 200 15.48 -1.59 6.71
CA VAL A 200 14.95 -2.55 5.72
C VAL A 200 15.69 -2.41 4.39
N LYS A 201 15.96 -1.17 3.95
CA LYS A 201 16.75 -0.86 2.76
C LYS A 201 18.13 -1.48 2.86
N ALA A 202 18.85 -1.31 3.97
CA ALA A 202 20.17 -1.89 4.15
C ALA A 202 20.15 -3.43 4.19
N LEU A 203 19.18 -4.01 4.89
CA LEU A 203 19.03 -5.46 5.07
C LEU A 203 18.75 -6.18 3.75
N TYR A 204 17.82 -5.67 2.96
CA TYR A 204 17.39 -6.29 1.70
C TYR A 204 18.03 -5.69 0.46
N LYS A 205 18.81 -4.62 0.60
CA LYS A 205 19.38 -3.82 -0.50
C LYS A 205 18.29 -3.41 -1.50
N LEU A 206 17.23 -2.80 -0.98
CA LEU A 206 16.07 -2.40 -1.77
C LEU A 206 16.46 -1.41 -2.87
N ASP A 207 15.90 -1.64 -4.06
CA ASP A 207 16.09 -0.78 -5.23
C ASP A 207 14.87 0.15 -5.43
N ARG A 208 13.66 -0.36 -5.13
CA ARG A 208 12.39 0.34 -5.36
C ARG A 208 11.36 0.10 -4.23
N VAL A 209 10.45 1.04 -4.03
CA VAL A 209 9.27 0.90 -3.17
C VAL A 209 8.00 1.12 -4.00
N ILE A 210 7.03 0.22 -3.84
CA ILE A 210 5.72 0.33 -4.49
C ILE A 210 4.69 0.75 -3.44
N LEU A 211 4.07 1.92 -3.64
CA LEU A 211 3.00 2.42 -2.78
C LEU A 211 1.68 1.74 -3.17
N ALA A 212 1.28 0.74 -2.38
CA ALA A 212 0.06 -0.04 -2.57
C ALA A 212 -1.08 0.44 -1.66
N MET A 213 -1.25 1.76 -1.58
CA MET A 213 -2.28 2.41 -0.77
C MET A 213 -3.03 3.47 -1.60
N PRO A 214 -3.80 3.04 -2.63
CA PRO A 214 -4.45 3.97 -3.56
C PRO A 214 -5.50 4.87 -2.89
N SER A 215 -6.00 4.48 -1.72
CA SER A 215 -6.92 5.27 -0.90
C SER A 215 -6.25 6.42 -0.13
N LEU A 216 -4.92 6.47 -0.07
CA LEU A 216 -4.23 7.62 0.51
C LEU A 216 -4.46 8.87 -0.33
N SER A 217 -4.59 10.01 0.33
CA SER A 217 -4.62 11.31 -0.36
C SER A 217 -3.37 11.48 -1.23
N VAL A 218 -3.52 12.13 -2.37
CA VAL A 218 -2.42 12.46 -3.30
C VAL A 218 -1.25 13.12 -2.54
N HIS A 219 -1.54 13.90 -1.51
CA HIS A 219 -0.56 14.56 -0.65
C HIS A 219 0.24 13.60 0.21
N LYS A 220 -0.41 12.65 0.87
CA LYS A 220 0.29 11.64 1.68
C LYS A 220 1.09 10.71 0.78
N GLN A 221 0.60 10.39 -0.42
CA GLN A 221 1.38 9.67 -1.43
C GLN A 221 2.61 10.46 -1.89
N THR A 222 2.45 11.76 -2.19
CA THR A 222 3.56 12.64 -2.61
C THR A 222 4.59 12.81 -1.49
N TYR A 223 4.15 13.02 -0.25
CA TYR A 223 5.02 13.11 0.92
C TYR A 223 5.83 11.83 1.12
N LEU A 224 5.16 10.66 1.10
CA LEU A 224 5.84 9.38 1.20
C LEU A 224 6.81 9.15 0.05
N SER A 225 6.42 9.51 -1.17
CA SER A 225 7.29 9.40 -2.35
C SER A 225 8.55 10.23 -2.19
N LYS A 226 8.44 11.52 -1.88
CA LYS A 226 9.59 12.40 -1.65
C LYS A 226 10.48 11.90 -0.51
N ARG A 227 9.90 11.44 0.59
CA ARG A 227 10.66 10.89 1.73
C ARG A 227 11.46 9.65 1.31
N LEU A 228 10.86 8.74 0.57
CA LEU A 228 11.50 7.50 0.12
C LEU A 228 12.53 7.75 -1.00
N GLU A 229 12.24 8.67 -1.91
CA GLU A 229 13.19 9.15 -2.94
C GLU A 229 14.41 9.82 -2.32
N GLY A 230 14.23 10.58 -1.23
CA GLY A 230 15.34 11.17 -0.46
C GLY A 230 16.28 10.12 0.14
N LEU A 231 15.82 8.87 0.29
CA LEU A 231 16.65 7.73 0.67
C LEU A 231 17.31 7.05 -0.54
N GLY A 232 17.18 7.58 -1.76
CA GLY A 232 17.73 6.99 -2.98
C GLY A 232 17.02 5.71 -3.41
N LEU A 233 15.73 5.56 -3.06
CA LEU A 233 14.86 4.48 -3.55
C LEU A 233 14.05 5.01 -4.72
N GLU A 234 13.85 4.19 -5.76
CA GLU A 234 12.84 4.51 -6.77
C GLU A 234 11.44 4.29 -6.17
N VAL A 235 10.52 5.22 -6.37
CA VAL A 235 9.15 5.08 -5.84
C VAL A 235 8.16 5.01 -6.99
N GLN A 236 7.26 4.02 -6.94
CA GLN A 236 6.15 3.92 -7.88
C GLN A 236 4.85 3.73 -7.12
N THR A 237 3.78 4.36 -7.59
CA THR A 237 2.43 4.19 -7.05
C THR A 237 1.65 3.18 -7.87
N LEU A 238 0.70 2.48 -7.24
CA LEU A 238 -0.40 1.89 -7.99
C LEU A 238 -1.37 3.01 -8.43
N PRO A 239 -1.84 3.04 -9.69
CA PRO A 239 -1.79 1.96 -10.68
C PRO A 239 -0.59 1.96 -11.64
N ALA A 240 0.24 3.00 -11.66
CA ALA A 240 1.33 3.17 -12.64
C ALA A 240 2.27 1.95 -12.70
N PHE A 241 2.61 1.37 -11.54
CA PHE A 241 3.42 0.15 -11.49
C PHE A 241 2.74 -1.04 -12.20
N ALA A 242 1.43 -1.22 -12.04
CA ALA A 242 0.69 -2.34 -12.63
C ALA A 242 0.60 -2.24 -14.17
N GLN A 243 0.54 -1.01 -14.70
CA GLN A 243 0.60 -0.76 -16.14
C GLN A 243 1.97 -1.10 -16.73
N LEU A 244 3.05 -0.78 -16.00
CA LEU A 244 4.42 -1.08 -16.45
C LEU A 244 4.72 -2.58 -16.57
N ILE A 245 4.10 -3.41 -15.73
CA ILE A 245 4.28 -4.87 -15.77
C ILE A 245 3.28 -5.59 -16.70
N GLY A 246 2.50 -4.84 -17.50
CA GLY A 246 1.59 -5.40 -18.51
C GLY A 246 0.36 -6.12 -17.93
N GLY A 247 -0.05 -5.79 -16.70
CA GLY A 247 -1.14 -6.47 -16.00
C GLY A 247 -2.47 -5.72 -16.07
N GLU A 248 -3.15 -5.69 -17.23
CA GLU A 248 -4.50 -5.10 -17.33
C GLU A 248 -5.50 -5.80 -16.39
N ALA A 249 -5.49 -7.14 -16.34
CA ALA A 249 -6.29 -7.93 -15.40
C ALA A 249 -5.91 -7.73 -13.92
N LEU A 250 -4.73 -7.15 -13.66
CA LEU A 250 -4.27 -6.82 -12.32
C LEU A 250 -4.83 -5.46 -11.87
N LEU A 251 -5.03 -4.51 -12.78
CA LEU A 251 -5.61 -3.20 -12.48
C LEU A 251 -7.04 -3.33 -11.91
N ASP A 252 -7.86 -4.17 -12.54
CA ASP A 252 -9.27 -4.39 -12.16
C ASP A 252 -9.41 -5.01 -10.77
N LYS A 253 -8.42 -5.80 -10.31
CA LYS A 253 -8.43 -6.43 -8.99
C LYS A 253 -7.80 -5.55 -7.90
N LEU A 254 -6.95 -4.59 -8.26
CA LEU A 254 -6.15 -3.80 -7.32
C LEU A 254 -6.78 -2.45 -6.94
N LEU A 255 -7.64 -1.90 -7.79
CA LEU A 255 -8.24 -0.59 -7.57
C LEU A 255 -9.66 -0.71 -6.98
N PRO A 256 -9.92 -0.14 -5.79
CA PRO A 256 -11.29 0.16 -5.40
C PRO A 256 -11.88 1.17 -6.39
N ALA A 257 -13.12 0.98 -6.83
CA ALA A 257 -13.81 2.00 -7.62
C ALA A 257 -13.78 3.35 -6.88
N GLY A 258 -13.25 4.39 -7.52
CA GLY A 258 -13.18 5.73 -6.93
C GLY A 258 -14.59 6.30 -6.70
N PRO A 259 -14.78 7.23 -5.73
CA PRO A 259 -16.09 7.81 -5.44
C PRO A 259 -16.78 8.46 -6.65
N GLY A 260 -15.99 8.98 -7.61
CA GLY A 260 -16.50 9.55 -8.86
C GLY A 260 -16.96 8.50 -9.89
N ALA A 261 -16.49 7.26 -9.81
CA ALA A 261 -16.99 6.18 -10.67
C ALA A 261 -18.40 5.70 -10.25
N LEU A 262 -18.79 5.98 -8.99
CA LEU A 262 -20.12 5.68 -8.45
C LEU A 262 -21.15 6.77 -8.73
N LEU A 263 -20.71 7.95 -9.17
CA LEU A 263 -21.56 9.12 -9.35
C LEU A 263 -21.35 9.65 -10.75
N SER A 264 -22.39 9.62 -11.58
CA SER A 264 -22.39 10.05 -12.98
C SER A 264 -22.24 11.57 -13.16
N ARG A 265 -21.18 12.16 -12.60
CA ARG A 265 -20.87 13.58 -12.72
C ARG A 265 -19.41 13.76 -13.06
N ASP A 266 -19.16 14.35 -14.22
CA ASP A 266 -17.81 14.69 -14.64
C ASP A 266 -17.19 15.73 -13.69
N PRO A 267 -15.93 15.52 -13.25
CA PRO A 267 -15.23 16.52 -12.48
C PRO A 267 -15.00 17.77 -13.35
N LEU A 268 -15.41 18.94 -12.85
CA LEU A 268 -15.12 20.24 -13.47
C LEU A 268 -13.61 20.51 -13.38
N HIS A 269 -12.83 20.04 -14.36
CA HIS A 269 -11.38 20.31 -14.44
C HIS A 269 -11.05 21.66 -15.08
N ASP A 270 -11.91 22.18 -15.95
CA ASP A 270 -11.48 23.20 -16.94
C ASP A 270 -11.81 24.67 -16.61
N ALA A 271 -12.58 24.95 -15.55
CA ALA A 271 -13.01 26.32 -15.23
C ALA A 271 -12.16 27.06 -14.18
N MET A 272 -11.12 26.44 -13.61
CA MET A 272 -10.38 27.04 -12.48
C MET A 272 -9.51 28.26 -12.84
N ASN A 273 -9.16 28.47 -14.12
CA ASN A 273 -8.33 29.60 -14.51
C ASN A 273 -9.06 30.95 -14.48
N SER A 274 -10.40 30.97 -14.50
CA SER A 274 -11.19 32.21 -14.61
C SER A 274 -11.45 32.93 -13.27
N GLY A 275 -10.83 32.51 -12.16
CA GLY A 275 -11.04 33.13 -10.84
C GLY A 275 -9.79 33.38 -10.00
N CYS A 276 -8.58 33.08 -10.51
CA CYS A 276 -7.35 33.25 -9.73
C CYS A 276 -6.80 34.68 -9.72
N SER A 277 -7.23 35.54 -10.64
CA SER A 277 -6.74 36.93 -10.78
C SER A 277 -6.88 37.74 -9.49
N GLU A 278 -8.00 37.58 -8.80
CA GLU A 278 -8.37 38.33 -7.60
C GLU A 278 -7.55 37.94 -6.36
N TYR A 279 -6.93 36.75 -6.38
CA TYR A 279 -6.18 36.19 -5.26
C TYR A 279 -4.67 36.24 -5.46
N ARG A 280 -4.21 36.45 -6.71
CA ARG A 280 -2.78 36.53 -7.01
C ARG A 280 -2.15 37.70 -6.26
N GLY A 281 -1.07 37.42 -5.52
CA GLY A 281 -0.36 38.41 -4.72
C GLY A 281 -1.12 38.91 -3.48
N ALA A 282 -2.33 38.43 -3.22
CA ALA A 282 -3.11 38.85 -2.05
C ALA A 282 -2.67 38.11 -0.78
N ASN A 283 -2.93 38.71 0.38
CA ASN A 283 -2.85 38.02 1.68
C ASN A 283 -4.20 37.36 2.00
N VAL A 284 -4.25 36.03 1.99
CA VAL A 284 -5.49 35.26 2.15
C VAL A 284 -5.49 34.52 3.48
N LEU A 285 -6.59 34.65 4.24
CA LEU A 285 -6.85 33.84 5.43
C LEU A 285 -7.92 32.79 5.13
N ILE A 286 -7.65 31.54 5.50
CA ILE A 286 -8.63 30.46 5.45
C ILE A 286 -8.86 29.96 6.86
N SER A 287 -10.08 30.14 7.39
CA SER A 287 -10.45 29.58 8.70
C SER A 287 -10.93 28.14 8.55
N GLY A 288 -10.65 27.28 9.51
CA GLY A 288 -10.95 25.85 9.41
C GLY A 288 -10.05 25.17 8.38
N ALA A 289 -8.82 25.68 8.22
CA ALA A 289 -7.86 25.27 7.18
C ALA A 289 -7.48 23.78 7.26
N GLY A 290 -7.60 23.14 8.42
CA GLY A 290 -7.36 21.71 8.59
C GLY A 290 -8.60 20.83 8.31
N GLY A 291 -9.77 21.43 8.16
CA GLY A 291 -11.00 20.73 7.79
C GLY A 291 -11.02 20.31 6.32
N SER A 292 -11.90 19.37 5.95
CA SER A 292 -11.93 18.81 4.58
C SER A 292 -12.10 19.88 3.49
N ILE A 293 -12.93 20.90 3.75
CA ILE A 293 -13.17 22.00 2.80
C ILE A 293 -12.07 23.05 2.88
N GLY A 294 -11.67 23.45 4.09
CA GLY A 294 -10.61 24.43 4.28
C GLY A 294 -9.31 23.98 3.62
N LEU A 295 -8.93 22.71 3.79
CA LEU A 295 -7.71 22.15 3.21
C LEU A 295 -7.74 22.16 1.68
N GLU A 296 -8.88 21.82 1.07
CA GLU A 296 -9.05 21.89 -0.38
C GLU A 296 -9.02 23.33 -0.88
N LEU A 297 -9.64 24.27 -0.17
CA LEU A 297 -9.52 25.70 -0.48
C LEU A 297 -8.06 26.15 -0.41
N CYS A 298 -7.28 25.68 0.57
CA CYS A 298 -5.85 26.00 0.67
C CYS A 298 -5.08 25.52 -0.57
N ARG A 299 -5.32 24.28 -1.03
CA ARG A 299 -4.69 23.74 -2.25
C ARG A 299 -5.00 24.56 -3.48
N GLN A 300 -6.27 24.89 -3.67
CA GLN A 300 -6.71 25.69 -4.82
C GLN A 300 -6.12 27.08 -4.75
N MET A 301 -6.05 27.67 -3.55
CA MET A 301 -5.51 29.01 -3.36
C MET A 301 -4.01 29.08 -3.69
N ILE A 302 -3.21 28.07 -3.30
CA ILE A 302 -1.79 28.02 -3.68
C ILE A 302 -1.60 28.09 -5.20
N ARG A 303 -2.47 27.46 -5.99
CA ARG A 303 -2.42 27.52 -7.46
C ARG A 303 -2.65 28.92 -8.01
N CYS A 304 -3.43 29.74 -7.30
CA CYS A 304 -3.65 31.14 -7.64
C CYS A 304 -2.47 32.06 -7.28
N ARG A 305 -1.44 31.55 -6.59
CA ARG A 305 -0.22 32.28 -6.18
C ARG A 305 -0.51 33.56 -5.36
N PRO A 306 -1.18 33.46 -4.20
CA PRO A 306 -1.24 34.56 -3.23
C PRO A 306 0.16 34.89 -2.72
N ALA A 307 0.36 36.10 -2.16
CA ALA A 307 1.61 36.43 -1.49
C ALA A 307 1.75 35.61 -0.20
N ARG A 308 0.65 35.52 0.56
CA ARG A 308 0.58 34.80 1.83
C ARG A 308 -0.72 34.03 1.95
N LEU A 309 -0.64 32.83 2.53
CA LEU A 309 -1.77 32.01 2.92
C LEU A 309 -1.71 31.73 4.43
N VAL A 310 -2.62 32.33 5.19
CA VAL A 310 -2.80 32.15 6.63
C VAL A 310 -3.77 31.00 6.87
N LEU A 311 -3.27 29.93 7.51
CA LEU A 311 -4.04 28.75 7.89
C LEU A 311 -4.55 28.93 9.32
N PHE A 312 -5.81 29.35 9.49
CA PHE A 312 -6.38 29.60 10.80
C PHE A 312 -7.23 28.39 11.24
N GLU A 313 -6.81 27.67 12.28
CA GLU A 313 -7.43 26.41 12.68
C GLU A 313 -7.43 26.23 14.20
N LEU A 314 -8.49 25.64 14.73
CA LEU A 314 -8.66 25.39 16.16
C LEU A 314 -7.95 24.10 16.60
N SER A 315 -7.94 23.08 15.73
CA SER A 315 -7.32 21.80 16.02
C SER A 315 -5.83 21.82 15.69
N GLU A 316 -4.98 21.67 16.71
CA GLU A 316 -3.52 21.57 16.57
C GLU A 316 -3.11 20.49 15.56
N LEU A 317 -3.65 19.28 15.67
CA LEU A 317 -3.33 18.18 14.76
C LEU A 317 -3.76 18.49 13.32
N ALA A 318 -4.94 19.10 13.13
CA ALA A 318 -5.42 19.45 11.80
C ALA A 318 -4.55 20.57 11.18
N LEU A 319 -4.15 21.56 11.99
CA LEU A 319 -3.26 22.63 11.57
C LEU A 319 -1.88 22.11 11.19
N TYR A 320 -1.27 21.27 12.03
CA TYR A 320 0.04 20.66 11.77
C TYR A 320 0.06 19.90 10.44
N ASN A 321 -0.96 19.07 10.20
CA ASN A 321 -1.08 18.31 8.95
C ASN A 321 -1.31 19.23 7.75
N ALA A 322 -2.17 20.25 7.89
CA ALA A 322 -2.42 21.22 6.83
C ALA A 322 -1.16 22.02 6.49
N GLU A 323 -0.42 22.51 7.49
CA GLU A 323 0.82 23.25 7.31
C GLU A 323 1.88 22.41 6.58
N ALA A 324 2.12 21.18 7.05
CA ALA A 324 3.08 20.27 6.43
C ALA A 324 2.74 20.04 4.95
N GLU A 325 1.46 19.86 4.63
CA GLU A 325 0.99 19.71 3.25
C GLU A 325 1.17 20.99 2.42
N MET A 326 0.75 22.14 2.96
CA MET A 326 0.79 23.41 2.23
C MET A 326 2.21 23.89 1.99
N ARG A 327 3.15 23.70 2.93
CA ARG A 327 4.57 24.04 2.75
C ARG A 327 5.19 23.32 1.55
N VAL A 328 4.84 22.05 1.33
CA VAL A 328 5.35 21.26 0.20
C VAL A 328 4.85 21.83 -1.14
N LEU A 329 3.59 22.25 -1.20
CA LEU A 329 2.99 22.84 -2.40
C LEU A 329 3.46 24.28 -2.64
N ALA A 330 3.60 25.06 -1.57
CA ALA A 330 3.97 26.47 -1.59
C ALA A 330 5.42 26.69 -2.04
N GLY A 331 6.35 25.78 -1.71
CA GLY A 331 7.74 25.87 -2.13
C GLY A 331 7.94 25.92 -3.65
N GLN A 332 6.98 25.39 -4.43
CA GLN A 332 6.99 25.44 -5.89
C GLN A 332 6.33 26.72 -6.46
N ALA A 333 5.51 27.40 -5.64
CA ALA A 333 4.67 28.52 -6.06
C ALA A 333 5.15 29.89 -5.52
N GLY A 334 6.08 29.91 -4.57
CA GLY A 334 6.58 31.13 -3.95
C GLY A 334 5.59 31.78 -2.97
N VAL A 335 4.73 30.98 -2.35
CA VAL A 335 3.69 31.44 -1.41
C VAL A 335 4.21 31.34 0.03
N GLU A 336 4.02 32.37 0.84
CA GLU A 336 4.31 32.32 2.28
C GLU A 336 3.18 31.60 3.02
N ILE A 337 3.50 30.55 3.79
CA ILE A 337 2.52 29.81 4.61
C ILE A 337 2.66 30.22 6.07
N VAL A 338 1.56 30.66 6.68
CA VAL A 338 1.52 31.07 8.09
C VAL A 338 0.48 30.24 8.85
N PRO A 339 0.89 29.30 9.72
CA PRO A 339 -0.05 28.59 10.58
C PRO A 339 -0.47 29.46 11.78
N VAL A 340 -1.76 29.50 12.09
CA VAL A 340 -2.30 30.17 13.27
C VAL A 340 -3.25 29.23 14.01
N LEU A 341 -2.85 28.82 15.21
CA LEU A 341 -3.66 28.02 16.11
C LEU A 341 -4.59 28.93 16.90
N GLY A 342 -5.90 28.78 16.74
CA GLY A 342 -6.86 29.64 17.42
C GLY A 342 -8.32 29.39 17.09
N SER A 343 -9.19 29.97 17.92
CA SER A 343 -10.63 29.96 17.67
C SER A 343 -11.07 31.25 17.00
N ILE A 344 -11.98 31.14 16.03
CA ILE A 344 -12.64 32.31 15.41
C ILE A 344 -13.52 33.07 16.40
N THR A 345 -13.82 32.47 17.56
CA THR A 345 -14.59 33.11 18.64
C THR A 345 -13.73 34.08 19.46
N ASP A 346 -12.40 34.01 19.36
CA ASP A 346 -11.48 34.92 20.02
C ASP A 346 -11.31 36.18 19.16
N GLY A 347 -12.09 37.21 19.46
CA GLY A 347 -12.08 38.46 18.69
C GLY A 347 -10.79 39.27 18.81
N ILE A 348 -10.00 39.07 19.88
CA ILE A 348 -8.71 39.74 20.04
C ILE A 348 -7.72 39.10 19.09
N LEU A 349 -7.55 37.78 19.17
CA LEU A 349 -6.67 37.02 18.29
C LEU A 349 -7.02 37.23 16.82
N VAL A 350 -8.31 37.18 16.47
CA VAL A 350 -8.75 37.43 15.09
C VAL A 350 -8.37 38.83 14.63
N GLY A 351 -8.56 39.85 15.47
CA GLY A 351 -8.16 41.22 15.16
C GLY A 351 -6.67 41.34 14.92
N ASP A 352 -5.85 40.77 15.82
CA ASP A 352 -4.39 40.80 15.75
C ASP A 352 -3.89 40.12 14.47
N VAL A 353 -4.45 38.95 14.12
CA VAL A 353 -4.06 38.20 12.91
C VAL A 353 -4.42 38.96 11.64
N LEU A 354 -5.62 39.55 11.57
CA LEU A 354 -6.02 40.34 10.40
C LEU A 354 -5.11 41.54 10.18
N ALA A 355 -4.74 42.24 11.26
CA ALA A 355 -3.86 43.41 11.22
C ALA A 355 -2.40 43.03 10.95
N GLN A 356 -1.84 42.08 11.71
CA GLN A 356 -0.44 41.66 11.63
C GLN A 356 -0.06 41.17 10.23
N TYR A 357 -0.95 40.40 9.58
CA TYR A 357 -0.67 39.81 8.28
C TYR A 357 -1.28 40.60 7.11
N GLY A 358 -1.93 41.74 7.38
CA GLY A 358 -2.55 42.61 6.37
C GLY A 358 -3.52 41.84 5.47
N ILE A 359 -4.46 41.10 6.07
CA ILE A 359 -5.34 40.17 5.35
C ILE A 359 -6.30 40.93 4.45
N GLU A 360 -6.35 40.53 3.18
CA GLU A 360 -7.21 41.16 2.17
C GLU A 360 -8.42 40.30 1.81
N VAL A 361 -8.30 38.98 1.98
CA VAL A 361 -9.37 38.04 1.65
C VAL A 361 -9.52 37.00 2.76
N VAL A 362 -10.76 36.78 3.20
CA VAL A 362 -11.12 35.75 4.17
C VAL A 362 -12.02 34.71 3.51
N LEU A 363 -11.60 33.45 3.52
CA LEU A 363 -12.44 32.29 3.18
C LEU A 363 -12.79 31.54 4.46
N HIS A 364 -14.04 31.66 4.89
CA HIS A 364 -14.50 31.15 6.17
C HIS A 364 -15.12 29.76 6.04
N ALA A 365 -14.35 28.71 6.36
CA ALA A 365 -14.78 27.30 6.35
C ALA A 365 -14.87 26.64 7.74
N ALA A 366 -14.57 27.36 8.83
CA ALA A 366 -14.65 26.84 10.19
C ALA A 366 -16.12 26.70 10.65
N ALA A 367 -16.56 25.46 10.91
CA ALA A 367 -17.87 25.16 11.47
C ALA A 367 -17.94 23.71 12.01
N TYR A 368 -18.81 23.48 12.99
CA TYR A 368 -19.27 22.14 13.34
C TYR A 368 -20.38 21.70 12.39
N LYS A 369 -20.20 20.53 11.76
CA LYS A 369 -21.10 20.03 10.70
C LYS A 369 -21.88 18.75 11.05
N HIS A 370 -21.51 18.05 12.12
CA HIS A 370 -22.10 16.76 12.49
C HIS A 370 -23.47 16.97 13.13
N VAL A 371 -24.55 16.69 12.39
CA VAL A 371 -25.92 16.93 12.86
C VAL A 371 -26.19 16.31 14.24
N PRO A 372 -25.95 15.00 14.49
CA PRO A 372 -26.25 14.42 15.80
C PRO A 372 -25.45 15.03 16.95
N LEU A 373 -24.18 15.35 16.71
CA LEU A 373 -23.32 15.96 17.73
C LEU A 373 -23.75 17.39 18.06
N VAL A 374 -24.15 18.17 17.06
CA VAL A 374 -24.59 19.54 17.25
C VAL A 374 -26.00 19.59 17.88
N GLU A 375 -26.89 18.65 17.54
CA GLU A 375 -28.17 18.47 18.24
C GLU A 375 -27.98 18.18 19.73
N ALA A 376 -27.02 17.31 20.08
CA ALA A 376 -26.69 17.03 21.47
C ALA A 376 -25.97 18.19 22.17
N ASN A 377 -25.32 19.09 21.41
CA ASN A 377 -24.51 20.19 21.94
C ASN A 377 -24.91 21.54 21.30
N PRO A 378 -26.18 21.98 21.46
CA PRO A 378 -26.75 23.06 20.66
C PRO A 378 -26.11 24.41 20.95
N ARG A 379 -25.77 24.67 22.22
CA ARG A 379 -25.07 25.90 22.63
C ARG A 379 -23.72 26.04 21.95
N VAL A 380 -22.91 24.98 21.97
CA VAL A 380 -21.58 24.96 21.36
C VAL A 380 -21.69 25.09 19.84
N GLY A 381 -22.66 24.39 19.23
CA GLY A 381 -22.94 24.51 17.80
C GLY A 381 -23.29 25.94 17.38
N LEU A 382 -24.20 26.59 18.10
CA LEU A 382 -24.61 27.97 17.84
C LEU A 382 -23.47 28.96 18.08
N SER A 383 -22.78 28.85 19.22
CA SER A 383 -21.65 29.73 19.55
C SER A 383 -20.54 29.65 18.50
N ASN A 384 -20.17 28.45 18.06
CA ASN A 384 -19.13 28.31 17.06
C ASN A 384 -19.59 28.74 15.65
N ASN A 385 -20.74 28.23 15.20
CA ASN A 385 -21.15 28.40 13.81
C ASN A 385 -21.77 29.77 13.51
N ALA A 386 -22.42 30.40 14.48
CA ALA A 386 -23.09 31.70 14.28
C ALA A 386 -22.31 32.82 14.95
N LEU A 387 -22.04 32.73 16.27
CA LEU A 387 -21.35 33.80 16.98
C LEU A 387 -19.86 33.89 16.59
N GLY A 388 -19.19 32.76 16.36
CA GLY A 388 -17.84 32.73 15.80
C GLY A 388 -17.76 33.36 14.40
N THR A 389 -18.75 33.09 13.53
CA THR A 389 -18.88 33.79 12.25
C THR A 389 -19.09 35.30 12.45
N ALA A 390 -19.90 35.71 13.42
CA ALA A 390 -20.12 37.12 13.72
C ALA A 390 -18.82 37.82 14.12
N VAL A 391 -18.03 37.22 15.00
CA VAL A 391 -16.72 37.74 15.43
C VAL A 391 -15.79 37.91 14.23
N LEU A 392 -15.60 36.86 13.44
CA LEU A 392 -14.68 36.89 12.30
C LEU A 392 -15.14 37.88 11.22
N ALA A 393 -16.43 37.91 10.88
CA ALA A 393 -16.97 38.81 9.87
C ALA A 393 -16.93 40.28 10.31
N GLN A 394 -17.24 40.55 11.58
CA GLN A 394 -17.16 41.89 12.16
C GLN A 394 -15.71 42.39 12.16
N LYS A 395 -14.75 41.57 12.60
CA LYS A 395 -13.32 41.92 12.62
C LYS A 395 -12.77 42.11 11.21
N ALA A 396 -13.21 41.30 10.25
CA ALA A 396 -12.86 41.49 8.84
C ALA A 396 -13.35 42.83 8.29
N ARG A 397 -14.57 43.27 8.65
CA ARG A 397 -15.10 44.59 8.30
C ARG A 397 -14.30 45.72 8.95
N GLU A 398 -14.01 45.61 10.24
CA GLU A 398 -13.20 46.59 10.98
C GLU A 398 -11.80 46.75 10.36
N ALA A 399 -11.18 45.64 9.96
CA ALA A 399 -9.88 45.61 9.28
C ALA A 399 -9.94 45.97 7.78
N GLN A 400 -11.11 46.34 7.24
CA GLN A 400 -11.30 46.68 5.82
C GLN A 400 -10.83 45.59 4.84
N VAL A 401 -11.01 44.31 5.21
CA VAL A 401 -10.76 43.17 4.32
C VAL A 401 -11.57 43.38 3.03
N ARG A 402 -10.96 43.19 1.86
CA ARG A 402 -11.62 43.41 0.56
C ARG A 402 -12.78 42.44 0.32
N ARG A 403 -12.58 41.16 0.66
CA ARG A 403 -13.58 40.10 0.42
C ARG A 403 -13.69 39.12 1.57
N PHE A 404 -14.92 38.81 1.96
CA PHE A 404 -15.24 37.78 2.94
C PHE A 404 -16.22 36.77 2.32
N VAL A 405 -15.82 35.49 2.29
CA VAL A 405 -16.66 34.42 1.74
C VAL A 405 -17.00 33.41 2.84
N LEU A 406 -18.29 33.27 3.17
CA LEU A 406 -18.79 32.25 4.07
C LEU A 406 -19.13 30.97 3.28
N VAL A 407 -18.50 29.86 3.68
CA VAL A 407 -18.88 28.51 3.25
C VAL A 407 -20.13 28.10 4.04
N SER A 408 -21.25 27.90 3.33
CA SER A 408 -22.53 27.45 3.87
C SER A 408 -22.94 26.09 3.31
N SER A 409 -24.13 25.61 3.67
CA SER A 409 -24.63 24.27 3.35
C SER A 409 -26.08 24.33 2.91
N ASP A 410 -26.47 23.38 2.06
CA ASP A 410 -27.86 23.04 1.75
C ASP A 410 -28.77 22.93 3.00
N LYS A 411 -28.23 22.44 4.12
CA LYS A 411 -28.94 22.29 5.40
C LYS A 411 -29.36 23.61 6.06
N ALA A 412 -28.85 24.74 5.58
CA ALA A 412 -29.30 26.07 6.00
C ALA A 412 -30.63 26.50 5.33
N VAL A 413 -31.08 25.80 4.28
CA VAL A 413 -32.34 26.07 3.59
C VAL A 413 -33.48 25.40 4.35
N ARG A 414 -34.39 26.18 4.95
CA ARG A 414 -35.50 25.69 5.80
C ARG A 414 -35.01 24.64 6.81
N PRO A 415 -34.14 25.04 7.75
CA PRO A 415 -33.39 24.09 8.58
C PRO A 415 -34.32 23.28 9.48
N GLY A 416 -34.21 21.94 9.40
CA GLY A 416 -34.91 21.00 10.29
C GLY A 416 -34.06 20.49 11.45
N ASN A 417 -32.88 21.08 11.68
CA ASN A 417 -31.95 20.72 12.75
C ASN A 417 -31.12 21.95 13.19
N ILE A 418 -30.59 21.92 14.42
CA ILE A 418 -29.78 22.97 15.06
C ILE A 418 -28.52 23.28 14.26
N MET A 419 -27.87 22.28 13.67
CA MET A 419 -26.69 22.51 12.84
C MET A 419 -27.04 23.41 11.64
N GLY A 420 -28.09 23.06 10.90
CA GLY A 420 -28.61 23.86 9.79
C GLY A 420 -29.09 25.24 10.24
N ALA A 421 -29.79 25.32 11.37
CA ALA A 421 -30.29 26.58 11.94
C ALA A 421 -29.13 27.52 12.32
N SER A 422 -28.07 27.00 12.93
CA SER A 422 -26.88 27.78 13.28
C SER A 422 -26.17 28.33 12.04
N LYS A 423 -26.07 27.54 10.95
CA LYS A 423 -25.53 28.02 9.67
C LYS A 423 -26.44 29.06 9.02
N ARG A 424 -27.77 28.90 9.10
CA ARG A 424 -28.72 29.89 8.60
C ARG A 424 -28.60 31.21 9.37
N LEU A 425 -28.41 31.17 10.68
CA LEU A 425 -28.15 32.37 11.47
C LEU A 425 -26.83 33.05 11.07
N ALA A 426 -25.78 32.26 10.83
CA ALA A 426 -24.50 32.77 10.33
C ALA A 426 -24.66 33.51 8.98
N GLU A 427 -25.49 32.99 8.08
CA GLU A 427 -25.82 33.67 6.82
C GLU A 427 -26.53 35.00 7.05
N LEU A 428 -27.52 35.04 7.94
CA LEU A 428 -28.26 36.28 8.26
C LEU A 428 -27.33 37.34 8.84
N ILE A 429 -26.39 36.94 9.70
CA ILE A 429 -25.36 37.83 10.26
C ILE A 429 -24.49 38.42 9.15
N VAL A 430 -24.00 37.58 8.24
CA VAL A 430 -23.17 38.02 7.10
C VAL A 430 -23.96 38.91 6.14
N GLN A 431 -25.24 38.62 5.90
CA GLN A 431 -26.14 39.43 5.07
C GLN A 431 -26.36 40.81 5.69
N ASP A 432 -26.63 40.88 6.99
CA ASP A 432 -26.78 42.14 7.71
C ASP A 432 -25.47 42.95 7.79
N LEU A 433 -24.32 42.29 7.90
CA LEU A 433 -23.03 43.00 7.81
C LEU A 433 -22.78 43.56 6.40
N ALA A 434 -23.24 42.86 5.36
CA ALA A 434 -23.13 43.32 3.98
C ALA A 434 -23.90 44.62 3.72
N THR A 435 -25.10 44.78 4.31
CA THR A 435 -25.89 46.02 4.16
C THR A 435 -25.27 47.22 4.88
N ARG A 436 -24.38 46.96 5.86
CA ARG A 436 -23.71 47.95 6.70
C ARG A 436 -22.24 48.15 6.33
N SER A 437 -21.78 47.57 5.23
CA SER A 437 -20.37 47.61 4.80
C SER A 437 -20.18 48.57 3.63
N ASN A 438 -19.21 49.48 3.73
CA ASN A 438 -18.85 50.41 2.66
C ASN A 438 -17.60 49.98 1.87
N GLY A 439 -16.99 48.85 2.21
CA GLY A 439 -15.73 48.40 1.61
C GLY A 439 -15.62 46.88 1.49
N THR A 440 -15.85 46.14 2.57
CA THR A 440 -15.79 44.67 2.55
C THR A 440 -16.96 44.08 1.76
N ILE A 441 -16.65 43.30 0.73
CA ILE A 441 -17.64 42.53 -0.03
C ILE A 441 -17.87 41.19 0.67
N PHE A 442 -19.08 40.99 1.18
CA PHE A 442 -19.52 39.75 1.80
C PHE A 442 -20.21 38.84 0.78
N SER A 443 -19.88 37.55 0.79
CA SER A 443 -20.47 36.54 -0.08
C SER A 443 -20.74 35.26 0.69
N ILE A 444 -21.79 34.53 0.30
CA ILE A 444 -22.17 33.26 0.90
C ILE A 444 -22.28 32.23 -0.22
N VAL A 445 -21.65 31.08 -0.06
CA VAL A 445 -21.73 29.98 -1.02
C VAL A 445 -22.37 28.76 -0.35
N ARG A 446 -23.51 28.29 -0.87
CA ARG A 446 -24.15 27.06 -0.43
C ARG A 446 -23.81 25.92 -1.37
N PHE A 447 -23.47 24.76 -0.82
CA PHE A 447 -23.36 23.52 -1.59
C PHE A 447 -23.86 22.32 -0.77
N GLY A 448 -24.08 21.21 -1.46
CA GLY A 448 -24.56 19.96 -0.86
C GLY A 448 -23.45 19.15 -0.20
N ASN A 449 -23.62 17.84 -0.15
CA ASN A 449 -22.62 16.95 0.42
C ASN A 449 -21.34 16.92 -0.42
N VAL A 450 -20.20 16.74 0.25
CA VAL A 450 -18.88 16.61 -0.37
C VAL A 450 -18.38 15.19 -0.17
N LEU A 451 -18.01 14.55 -1.28
CA LEU A 451 -17.57 13.16 -1.30
C LEU A 451 -16.29 12.98 -0.48
N GLY A 452 -16.26 11.92 0.33
CA GLY A 452 -15.09 11.59 1.15
C GLY A 452 -14.76 12.61 2.25
N SER A 453 -15.65 13.57 2.55
CA SER A 453 -15.39 14.53 3.63
C SER A 453 -15.33 13.83 5.00
N SER A 454 -14.58 14.42 5.94
CA SER A 454 -14.31 13.81 7.26
C SER A 454 -15.61 13.46 7.98
N GLY A 455 -15.73 12.22 8.44
CA GLY A 455 -16.91 11.71 9.14
C GLY A 455 -18.19 11.65 8.29
N SER A 456 -18.07 11.57 6.96
CA SER A 456 -19.19 11.26 6.07
C SER A 456 -19.46 9.76 5.96
N VAL A 457 -20.57 9.39 5.31
CA VAL A 457 -21.02 8.00 5.21
C VAL A 457 -20.08 7.12 4.40
N ILE A 458 -19.37 7.67 3.40
CA ILE A 458 -18.48 6.88 2.53
C ILE A 458 -17.28 6.32 3.33
N PRO A 459 -16.51 7.13 4.09
CA PRO A 459 -15.49 6.62 5.00
C PRO A 459 -16.03 5.58 5.99
N LEU A 460 -17.25 5.79 6.51
CA LEU A 460 -17.87 4.84 7.44
C LEU A 460 -18.15 3.49 6.77
N PHE A 461 -18.69 3.48 5.55
CA PHE A 461 -18.90 2.26 4.77
C PHE A 461 -17.58 1.58 4.42
N GLN A 462 -16.54 2.34 4.06
CA GLN A 462 -15.22 1.80 3.81
C GLN A 462 -14.64 1.12 5.07
N GLU A 463 -14.79 1.74 6.24
CA GLU A 463 -14.36 1.15 7.51
C GLU A 463 -15.15 -0.12 7.84
N GLN A 464 -16.47 -0.11 7.65
CA GLN A 464 -17.34 -1.27 7.89
C GLN A 464 -17.05 -2.45 6.96
N ILE A 465 -16.69 -2.20 5.69
CA ILE A 465 -16.29 -3.23 4.72
C ILE A 465 -14.87 -3.77 5.01
N ALA A 466 -14.03 -2.95 5.63
CA ALA A 466 -12.65 -3.31 5.98
C ALA A 466 -12.54 -4.13 7.28
N ARG A 467 -13.49 -3.96 8.19
CA ARG A 467 -13.71 -4.85 9.35
C ARG A 467 -14.30 -6.18 8.88
#